data_AF-S9UY17-F1
#
_entry.id   AF-S9UY17-F1
#
_cell.length_a   1.000
_cell.length_b   1.000
_cell.length_c   1.000
_cell.angle_alpha   90.00
_cell.angle_beta   90.00
_cell.angle_gamma   90.00
#
_symmetry.space_group_name_H-M   'P 1'
#
loop_
_entity.id
_entity.type
_entity.pdbx_description
1 polymer ?
#
loop_
_entity_poly.entity_id
_entity_poly.type
_entity_poly.pdbx_seq_one_letter_code
_entity_poly.pdbx_strand_id
1 'polypeptide(L)'
;MVCQVSNCATCATNSENQCQTCNTNYKLSSDKKSCTKMVCNVNNCATCVTNSEDQCQTCNTNYKLSSDKKTCSQMVCQVSNCATCVTNSENQCQTCNTNYKLSSDKKSCTKMVCNVNNCATCVTNSENQCQTCNTNYKLSSDKKTCSQMVCQ
;
A
#
# COMPACT_ATOMS: atom_id res chain seq x y z
N MET A 1 41.97 15.19 -5.54
CA MET A 1 42.24 13.75 -5.71
C MET A 1 41.05 13.16 -6.44
N VAL A 2 41.26 12.54 -7.61
CA VAL A 2 40.19 11.96 -8.41
C VAL A 2 40.25 10.44 -8.24
N CYS A 3 39.12 9.80 -7.99
CA CYS A 3 39.07 8.35 -7.84
C CYS A 3 39.16 7.65 -9.19
N GLN A 4 40.07 6.69 -9.30
CA GLN A 4 40.20 5.83 -10.49
C GLN A 4 39.16 4.69 -10.47
N VAL A 5 38.58 4.40 -9.29
CA VAL A 5 37.52 3.40 -9.13
C VAL A 5 36.20 3.94 -9.69
N SER A 6 35.68 3.30 -10.73
CA SER A 6 34.38 3.65 -11.31
C SER A 6 33.25 3.53 -10.27
N ASN A 7 32.29 4.46 -10.31
CA ASN A 7 31.16 4.55 -9.37
C ASN A 7 31.56 4.72 -7.89
N CYS A 8 32.75 5.24 -7.63
CA CYS A 8 33.20 5.60 -6.29
C CYS A 8 32.77 7.03 -5.92
N ALA A 9 32.17 7.20 -4.75
CA ALA A 9 31.79 8.50 -4.19
C ALA A 9 32.97 9.16 -3.45
N THR A 10 33.75 8.37 -2.70
CA THR A 10 34.91 8.85 -1.93
C THR A 10 36.06 7.85 -2.00
N CYS A 11 37.26 8.35 -2.28
CA CYS A 11 38.49 7.55 -2.27
C CYS A 11 38.94 7.24 -0.84
N ALA A 12 39.67 6.14 -0.67
CA ALA A 12 40.41 5.90 0.55
C ALA A 12 41.55 6.93 0.71
N THR A 13 41.87 7.28 1.95
CA THR A 13 42.96 8.20 2.28
C THR A 13 44.27 7.75 1.62
N ASN A 14 44.86 8.62 0.81
CA ASN A 14 46.12 8.38 0.08
C ASN A 14 46.12 7.23 -0.94
N SER A 15 44.96 6.78 -1.43
CA SER A 15 44.89 5.78 -2.51
C SER A 15 43.79 6.10 -3.53
N GLU A 16 44.19 6.46 -4.76
CA GLU A 16 43.26 6.73 -5.88
C GLU A 16 42.63 5.45 -6.47
N ASN A 17 43.26 4.30 -6.21
CA ASN A 17 42.84 2.98 -6.68
C ASN A 17 41.96 2.23 -5.66
N GLN A 18 41.62 2.85 -4.54
CA GLN A 18 40.75 2.26 -3.52
C GLN A 18 39.60 3.20 -3.22
N CYS A 19 38.41 2.63 -3.18
CA CYS A 19 37.19 3.33 -2.83
C CYS A 19 36.86 3.13 -1.35
N GLN A 20 36.51 4.21 -0.67
CA GLN A 20 36.02 4.19 0.71
C GLN A 20 34.48 4.09 0.74
N THR A 21 33.79 4.77 -0.17
CA THR A 21 32.33 4.71 -0.26
C THR A 21 31.91 4.76 -1.72
N CYS A 22 31.07 3.81 -2.14
CA CYS A 22 30.51 3.80 -3.50
C CYS A 22 29.34 4.78 -3.62
N ASN A 23 29.00 5.13 -4.86
CA ASN A 23 27.78 5.87 -5.17
C ASN A 23 26.52 5.12 -4.72
N THR A 24 25.40 5.84 -4.58
CA THR A 24 24.11 5.23 -4.25
C THR A 24 23.78 4.07 -5.20
N ASN A 25 23.27 2.96 -4.67
CA ASN A 25 22.98 1.71 -5.39
C ASN A 25 24.22 0.94 -5.88
N TYR A 26 25.41 1.21 -5.34
CA TYR A 26 26.61 0.40 -5.57
C TYR A 26 27.16 -0.18 -4.27
N LYS A 27 27.69 -1.40 -4.35
CA LYS A 27 28.32 -2.13 -3.25
C LYS A 27 29.84 -2.13 -3.45
N LEU A 28 30.57 -1.88 -2.37
CA LEU A 28 32.03 -1.92 -2.36
C LEU A 28 32.51 -3.37 -2.30
N SER A 29 33.46 -3.73 -3.16
CA SER A 29 34.13 -5.03 -3.09
C SER A 29 34.98 -5.15 -1.82
N SER A 30 35.20 -6.38 -1.35
CA SER A 30 36.00 -6.64 -0.14
C SER A 30 37.44 -6.11 -0.22
N ASP A 31 38.01 -6.06 -1.42
CA ASP A 31 39.34 -5.50 -1.71
C ASP A 31 39.35 -3.98 -1.90
N LYS A 32 38.18 -3.32 -1.81
CA LYS A 32 37.95 -1.88 -1.99
C LYS A 32 38.29 -1.34 -3.39
N LYS A 33 38.50 -2.19 -4.39
CA LYS A 33 38.95 -1.76 -5.73
C LYS A 33 37.82 -1.62 -6.75
N SER A 34 36.60 -2.03 -6.40
CA SER A 34 35.46 -1.94 -7.32
C SER A 34 34.17 -1.60 -6.59
N CYS A 35 33.30 -0.88 -7.30
CA CYS A 35 31.93 -0.62 -6.91
C CYS A 35 31.01 -1.30 -7.91
N THR A 36 30.36 -2.39 -7.51
CA THR A 36 29.43 -3.13 -8.37
C THR A 36 28.00 -2.66 -8.12
N LYS A 37 27.19 -2.63 -9.17
CA LYS A 37 25.77 -2.25 -9.03
C LYS A 37 25.10 -3.23 -8.06
N MET A 38 24.50 -2.70 -7.00
CA MET A 38 23.76 -3.49 -6.03
C MET A 38 22.44 -3.91 -6.68
N VAL A 39 22.23 -5.21 -6.81
CA VAL A 39 20.97 -5.78 -7.31
C VAL A 39 20.32 -6.54 -6.18
N CYS A 40 19.05 -6.27 -5.94
CA CYS A 40 18.30 -7.00 -4.92
C CYS A 40 17.95 -8.40 -5.40
N ASN A 41 18.47 -9.41 -4.69
CA ASN A 41 18.14 -10.81 -4.93
C ASN A 41 16.77 -11.19 -4.33
N VAL A 42 16.26 -10.37 -3.40
CA VAL A 42 14.93 -10.56 -2.82
C VAL A 42 13.85 -10.16 -3.82
N ASN A 43 13.02 -11.13 -4.21
CA ASN A 43 11.86 -10.89 -5.08
C ASN A 43 10.93 -9.82 -4.52
N ASN A 44 10.44 -8.92 -5.37
CA ASN A 44 9.55 -7.81 -5.02
C ASN A 44 10.12 -6.81 -4.00
N CYS A 45 11.45 -6.72 -3.93
CA CYS A 45 12.14 -5.72 -3.13
C CYS A 45 12.32 -4.41 -3.91
N ALA A 46 11.95 -3.29 -3.29
CA ALA A 46 12.15 -1.95 -3.84
C ALA A 46 13.56 -1.41 -3.52
N THR A 47 14.03 -1.63 -2.29
CA THR A 47 15.39 -1.24 -1.87
C THR A 47 16.01 -2.31 -0.97
N CYS A 48 17.29 -2.60 -1.19
CA CYS A 48 18.05 -3.54 -0.36
C CYS A 48 18.66 -2.87 0.86
N VAL A 49 18.97 -3.68 1.87
CA VAL A 49 19.82 -3.26 2.98
C VAL A 49 21.21 -2.93 2.44
N THR A 50 21.82 -1.86 2.95
CA THR A 50 23.16 -1.43 2.55
C THR A 50 24.16 -2.58 2.61
N ASN A 51 24.85 -2.83 1.48
CA ASN A 51 25.84 -3.90 1.31
C ASN A 51 25.30 -5.35 1.41
N SER A 52 23.98 -5.54 1.41
CA SER A 52 23.34 -6.86 1.53
C SER A 52 22.28 -7.04 0.46
N GLU A 53 22.62 -7.80 -0.59
CA GLU A 53 21.75 -8.05 -1.76
C GLU A 53 20.63 -9.06 -1.44
N ASP A 54 20.84 -9.89 -0.41
CA ASP A 54 19.91 -10.91 0.04
C ASP A 54 18.95 -10.42 1.14
N GLN A 55 19.01 -9.14 1.49
CA GLN A 55 18.11 -8.52 2.46
C GLN A 55 17.44 -7.30 1.88
N CYS A 56 16.12 -7.26 2.03
CA CYS A 56 15.29 -6.16 1.61
C CYS A 56 15.08 -5.16 2.75
N GLN A 57 15.25 -3.88 2.44
CA GLN A 57 14.96 -2.76 3.34
C GLN A 57 13.53 -2.26 3.16
N THR A 58 13.03 -2.18 1.92
CA THR A 58 11.63 -1.86 1.62
C THR A 58 11.11 -2.72 0.47
N CYS A 59 9.92 -3.30 0.62
CA CYS A 59 9.25 -4.03 -0.44
C CYS A 59 8.55 -3.08 -1.43
N ASN A 60 8.25 -3.59 -2.61
CA ASN A 60 7.38 -2.91 -3.58
C ASN A 60 5.98 -2.65 -3.00
N THR A 61 5.23 -1.74 -3.62
CA THR A 61 3.84 -1.45 -3.24
C THR A 61 3.01 -2.74 -3.20
N ASN A 62 2.16 -2.89 -2.18
CA ASN A 62 1.35 -4.08 -1.91
C ASN A 62 2.12 -5.34 -1.46
N TYR A 63 3.37 -5.19 -1.02
CA TYR A 63 4.15 -6.28 -0.40
C TYR A 63 4.54 -5.92 1.04
N LYS A 64 4.54 -6.91 1.92
CA LYS A 64 5.02 -6.81 3.31
C LYS A 64 6.40 -7.46 3.42
N LEU A 65 7.26 -6.82 4.20
CA LEU A 65 8.59 -7.32 4.52
C LEU A 65 8.51 -8.34 5.66
N SER A 66 9.15 -9.49 5.49
CA SER A 66 9.33 -10.48 6.57
C SER A 66 10.22 -9.93 7.69
N SER A 67 10.06 -10.44 8.90
CA SER A 67 10.85 -10.01 10.07
C SER A 67 12.35 -10.24 9.90
N ASP A 68 12.75 -11.26 9.12
CA ASP A 68 14.14 -11.58 8.79
C ASP A 68 14.69 -10.77 7.61
N LYS A 69 13.88 -9.90 7.01
CA LYS A 69 14.18 -9.06 5.83
C LYS A 69 14.48 -9.81 4.53
N LYS A 70 14.26 -11.13 4.47
CA LYS A 70 14.64 -11.94 3.31
C LYS A 70 13.51 -12.15 2.29
N THR A 71 12.28 -11.81 2.66
CA THR A 71 11.10 -12.07 1.83
C THR A 71 10.19 -10.86 1.78
N CYS A 72 9.76 -10.50 0.58
CA CYS A 72 8.61 -9.62 0.37
C CYS A 72 7.44 -10.48 -0.10
N SER A 73 6.46 -10.68 0.78
CA SER A 73 5.23 -11.43 0.45
C SER A 73 4.12 -10.46 0.09
N GLN A 74 3.29 -10.83 -0.88
CA GLN A 74 2.14 -10.03 -1.27
C GLN A 74 1.24 -9.80 -0.05
N MET A 75 0.85 -8.54 0.18
CA MET A 75 -0.16 -8.22 1.18
C MET A 75 -1.52 -8.62 0.64
N VAL A 76 -2.15 -9.56 1.34
CA VAL A 76 -3.53 -9.99 1.03
C VAL A 76 -4.41 -9.69 2.22
N CYS A 77 -5.44 -8.88 2.00
CA CYS A 77 -6.40 -8.56 3.03
C CYS A 77 -7.18 -9.80 3.47
N GLN A 78 -7.04 -10.13 4.75
CA GLN A 78 -7.78 -11.22 5.40
C GLN A 78 -9.19 -10.78 5.77
N VAL A 79 -9.43 -9.48 5.88
CA VAL A 79 -10.77 -8.92 6.15
C VAL A 79 -11.65 -9.08 4.91
N SER A 80 -12.73 -9.85 5.03
CA SER A 80 -13.71 -10.03 3.96
C SER A 80 -14.33 -8.70 3.54
N ASN A 81 -14.53 -8.51 2.23
CA ASN A 81 -15.04 -7.28 1.60
C ASN A 81 -14.19 -6.02 1.86
N CYS A 82 -12.89 -6.21 2.12
CA CYS A 82 -11.94 -5.13 2.22
C CYS A 82 -11.35 -4.77 0.85
N ALA A 83 -11.37 -3.49 0.50
CA ALA A 83 -10.75 -2.98 -0.73
C ALA A 83 -9.26 -2.68 -0.53
N THR A 84 -8.88 -2.11 0.61
CA THR A 84 -7.47 -1.83 0.96
C THR A 84 -7.19 -2.11 2.42
N CYS A 85 -6.06 -2.74 2.71
CA CYS A 85 -5.61 -3.02 4.07
C CYS A 85 -4.88 -1.83 4.69
N VAL A 86 -4.84 -1.82 6.01
CA VAL A 86 -3.91 -0.97 6.74
C VAL A 86 -2.48 -1.39 6.39
N THR A 87 -1.59 -0.41 6.21
CA THR A 87 -0.17 -0.65 5.92
C THR A 87 0.43 -1.65 6.91
N ASN A 88 1.07 -2.70 6.39
CA ASN A 88 1.67 -3.79 7.17
C ASN A 88 0.70 -4.58 8.08
N SER A 89 -0.62 -4.48 7.87
CA SER A 89 -1.62 -5.20 8.68
C SER A 89 -2.70 -5.81 7.78
N GLU A 90 -2.57 -7.10 7.51
CA GLU A 90 -3.51 -7.85 6.66
C GLU A 90 -4.86 -8.14 7.35
N ASN A 91 -4.87 -8.07 8.69
CA ASN A 91 -6.05 -8.32 9.51
C ASN A 91 -6.85 -7.04 9.79
N GLN A 92 -6.45 -5.90 9.23
CA GLN A 92 -7.15 -4.64 9.38
C GLN A 92 -7.42 -4.01 8.02
N CYS A 93 -8.65 -3.58 7.84
CA CYS A 93 -9.11 -2.92 6.65
C CYS A 93 -9.01 -1.39 6.79
N GLN A 94 -8.42 -0.75 5.80
CA GLN A 94 -8.37 0.71 5.69
C GLN A 94 -9.60 1.26 4.94
N THR A 95 -10.05 0.57 3.88
CA THR A 95 -11.28 0.91 3.15
C THR A 95 -12.03 -0.35 2.74
N CYS A 96 -13.33 -0.41 2.99
CA CYS A 96 -14.17 -1.49 2.50
C CYS A 96 -14.52 -1.35 1.02
N ASN A 97 -14.96 -2.43 0.40
CA ASN A 97 -15.55 -2.43 -0.94
C ASN A 97 -16.80 -1.53 -0.98
N THR A 98 -17.22 -1.14 -2.19
CA THR A 98 -18.45 -0.36 -2.40
C THR A 98 -19.65 -1.04 -1.74
N ASN A 99 -20.50 -0.26 -1.07
CA ASN A 99 -21.66 -0.72 -0.29
C ASN A 99 -21.32 -1.49 1.01
N TYR A 100 -20.08 -1.40 1.49
CA TYR A 100 -19.70 -1.91 2.81
C TYR A 100 -19.22 -0.79 3.72
N LYS A 101 -19.53 -0.92 5.01
CA LYS A 101 -19.13 0.00 6.07
C LYS A 101 -18.03 -0.64 6.90
N LEU A 102 -16.99 0.15 7.19
CA LEU A 102 -15.88 -0.26 8.04
C LEU A 102 -16.31 -0.22 9.51
N SER A 103 -16.01 -1.29 10.26
CA SER A 103 -16.17 -1.28 11.71
C SER A 103 -15.17 -0.34 12.38
N SER A 104 -15.53 0.17 13.56
CA SER A 104 -14.68 1.11 14.30
C SER A 104 -13.31 0.54 14.67
N ASP A 105 -13.21 -0.78 14.84
CA ASP A 105 -11.97 -1.50 15.12
C ASP A 105 -11.17 -1.90 13.86
N LYS A 106 -11.68 -1.55 12.66
CA LYS A 106 -11.11 -1.86 11.35
C LYS A 106 -11.02 -3.34 10.99
N LYS A 107 -11.65 -4.24 11.77
CA LYS A 107 -11.52 -5.70 11.56
C LYS A 107 -12.64 -6.32 10.72
N SER A 108 -13.66 -5.55 10.35
CA SER A 108 -14.76 -6.05 9.55
C SER A 108 -15.32 -4.99 8.61
N CYS A 109 -15.82 -5.46 7.47
CA CYS A 109 -16.60 -4.70 6.53
C CYS A 109 -18.00 -5.32 6.49
N THR A 110 -18.99 -4.60 7.02
CA THR A 110 -20.39 -5.06 7.03
C THR A 110 -21.14 -4.45 5.85
N LYS A 111 -22.01 -5.24 5.22
CA LYS A 111 -22.83 -4.74 4.11
C LYS A 111 -23.70 -3.61 4.63
N MET A 112 -23.66 -2.46 3.96
CA MET A 112 -24.57 -1.36 4.23
C MET A 112 -25.97 -1.76 3.80
N VAL A 113 -26.91 -1.66 4.73
CA VAL A 113 -28.34 -1.86 4.47
C VAL A 113 -29.02 -0.51 4.67
N CYS A 114 -29.72 -0.01 3.66
CA CYS A 114 -30.43 1.25 3.77
C CYS A 114 -31.68 1.02 4.63
N ASN A 115 -31.82 1.80 5.69
CA ASN A 115 -33.01 1.82 6.53
C ASN A 115 -34.14 2.65 5.88
N VAL A 116 -33.84 3.41 4.82
CA VAL A 116 -34.82 4.16 4.05
C VAL A 116 -35.57 3.23 3.11
N ASN A 117 -36.90 3.13 3.27
CA ASN A 117 -37.76 2.34 2.40
C ASN A 117 -37.64 2.80 0.93
N ASN A 118 -37.61 1.84 0.00
CA ASN A 118 -37.47 2.06 -1.45
C ASN A 118 -36.18 2.79 -1.85
N CYS A 119 -35.14 2.69 -1.02
CA CYS A 119 -33.81 3.18 -1.35
C CYS A 119 -32.97 2.13 -2.08
N ALA A 120 -32.37 2.51 -3.21
CA ALA A 120 -31.47 1.65 -3.98
C ALA A 120 -30.04 1.71 -3.43
N THR A 121 -29.55 2.91 -3.08
CA THR A 121 -28.22 3.13 -2.51
C THR A 121 -28.27 4.15 -1.39
N CYS A 122 -27.61 3.87 -0.27
CA CYS A 122 -27.54 4.80 0.85
C CYS A 122 -26.34 5.73 0.69
N VAL A 123 -26.38 6.87 1.37
CA VAL A 123 -25.24 7.78 1.46
C VAL A 123 -24.09 7.05 2.15
N THR A 124 -22.86 7.24 1.67
CA THR A 124 -21.65 6.64 2.24
C THR A 124 -21.62 6.82 3.76
N ASN A 125 -21.45 5.72 4.50
CA ASN A 125 -21.44 5.67 5.97
C ASN A 125 -22.75 6.10 6.68
N SER A 126 -23.87 6.26 5.96
CA SER A 126 -25.16 6.67 6.53
C SER A 126 -26.30 5.78 6.02
N GLU A 127 -26.69 4.80 6.84
CA GLU A 127 -27.77 3.84 6.52
C GLU A 127 -29.16 4.50 6.55
N ASN A 128 -29.29 5.63 7.24
CA ASN A 128 -30.55 6.37 7.40
C ASN A 128 -30.77 7.46 6.34
N GLN A 129 -29.85 7.58 5.37
CA GLN A 129 -29.97 8.54 4.27
C GLN A 129 -29.82 7.81 2.94
N CYS A 130 -30.76 8.08 2.04
CA CYS A 130 -30.76 7.54 0.71
C CYS A 130 -30.01 8.46 -0.25
N GLN A 131 -29.12 7.89 -1.05
CA GLN A 131 -28.42 8.57 -2.14
C GLN A 131 -29.17 8.42 -3.46
N THR A 132 -29.78 7.27 -3.72
CA THR A 132 -30.59 7.02 -4.91
C THR A 132 -31.76 6.11 -4.57
N CYS A 133 -32.98 6.51 -4.93
CA CYS A 133 -34.17 5.69 -4.75
C CYS A 133 -34.30 4.61 -5.83
N ASN A 134 -35.10 3.59 -5.57
CA ASN A 134 -35.51 2.61 -6.57
C ASN A 134 -36.25 3.28 -7.74
N THR A 135 -36.31 2.60 -8.89
CA THR A 135 -37.07 3.06 -10.06
C THR A 135 -38.51 3.42 -9.67
N ASN A 136 -39.03 4.52 -10.22
CA ASN A 136 -40.34 5.12 -9.91
C ASN A 136 -40.48 5.78 -8.53
N TYR A 137 -39.39 6.01 -7.80
CA TYR A 137 -39.38 6.77 -6.56
C TYR A 137 -38.54 8.04 -6.67
N LYS A 138 -39.00 9.11 -6.01
CA LYS A 138 -38.31 10.40 -5.90
C LYS A 138 -37.71 10.56 -4.51
N LEU A 139 -36.45 10.96 -4.46
CA LEU A 139 -35.73 11.27 -3.23
C LEU A 139 -36.22 12.60 -2.63
N SER A 140 -36.49 12.62 -1.33
CA SER A 140 -36.78 13.84 -0.58
C SER A 140 -35.54 14.72 -0.43
N SER A 141 -35.75 16.03 -0.20
CA SER A 141 -34.65 16.99 -0.02
C SER A 141 -33.76 16.68 1.19
N ASP A 142 -34.33 16.09 2.24
CA ASP A 142 -33.60 15.66 3.45
C ASP A 142 -32.92 14.28 3.31
N LYS A 143 -33.08 13.63 2.16
CA LYS A 143 -32.57 12.28 1.82
C LYS A 143 -33.11 11.15 2.69
N LYS A 144 -34.14 11.36 3.52
CA LYS A 144 -34.65 10.34 4.44
C LYS A 144 -35.82 9.54 3.90
N THR A 145 -36.39 9.94 2.76
CA THR A 145 -37.61 9.32 2.22
C THR A 145 -37.51 9.18 0.70
N CYS A 146 -37.97 8.03 0.20
CA CYS A 146 -38.22 7.79 -1.22
C CYS A 146 -39.72 7.64 -1.43
N SER A 147 -40.35 8.63 -2.07
CA SER A 147 -41.79 8.64 -2.32
C SER A 147 -42.09 8.28 -3.76
N GLN A 148 -43.11 7.47 -3.99
CA GLN A 148 -43.48 7.04 -5.34
C GLN A 148 -43.80 8.27 -6.21
N MET A 149 -43.25 8.30 -7.42
CA MET A 149 -43.61 9.27 -8.43
C MET A 149 -45.01 8.91 -8.94
N VAL A 150 -46.01 9.66 -8.51
CA VAL A 150 -47.35 9.55 -9.06
C VAL A 150 -47.43 10.53 -10.22
N CYS A 151 -47.71 10.03 -11.43
CA CYS A 151 -48.14 10.89 -12.53
C CYS A 151 -49.54 11.42 -12.17
N GLN A 152 -49.62 12.69 -11.84
CA GLN A 152 -50.89 13.44 -11.83
C GLN A 152 -51.11 14.07 -13.20
#